data_AF-A0A920RPR9-F1
#
_entry.id   AF-A0A920RPR9-F1
#
_cell.length_a   1.000
_cell.length_b   1.000
_cell.length_c   1.000
_cell.angle_alpha   90.00
_cell.angle_beta   90.00
_cell.angle_gamma   90.00
#
_symmetry.space_group_name_H-M   'P 1'
#
loop_
_entity.id
_entity.type
_entity.pdbx_description
1 polymer ?
#
loop_
_entity_poly.entity_id
_entity_poly.type
_entity_poly.pdbx_seq_one_letter_code
_entity_poly.pdbx_strand_id
1 'polypeptide(L)'
;MVDGFVVTGGATKIQQDALVCREFNKSFFPAGGRDKDRRSLRTATGGRSRTRPLALGQLLSSCSNGTACPRRLRFPTACAPCPTGPGLGIELDEEAIELFGCEPKEKPYPHPDLVIALRWPSGTTTYYAHCQQFWEDWQRGRLPFFPRGINLEHISNDGSADWADLRSRVLEGAVHSSEAPF
;
A
#
# COMPACT_ATOMS: atom_id res chain seq x y z
N MET A 1 -17.54 -16.18 5.20
CA MET A 1 -17.75 -16.10 3.74
C MET A 1 -17.31 -14.71 3.28
N VAL A 2 -16.57 -14.59 2.18
CA VAL A 2 -16.07 -13.29 1.66
C VAL A 2 -16.78 -12.96 0.33
N ASP A 3 -17.18 -11.70 0.16
CA ASP A 3 -17.96 -11.22 -0.99
C ASP A 3 -17.10 -10.74 -2.16
N GLY A 4 -15.82 -10.45 -1.91
CA GLY A 4 -14.86 -10.13 -2.96
C GLY A 4 -13.44 -9.96 -2.43
N PHE A 5 -12.48 -9.90 -3.35
CA PHE A 5 -11.05 -9.84 -3.03
C PHE A 5 -10.42 -8.52 -3.44
N VAL A 6 -9.50 -8.03 -2.62
CA VAL A 6 -8.58 -6.97 -3.04
C VAL A 6 -7.36 -7.64 -3.65
N VAL A 7 -7.06 -7.34 -4.92
CA VAL A 7 -5.99 -7.97 -5.69
C VAL A 7 -4.87 -6.96 -5.91
N THR A 8 -3.62 -7.36 -5.65
CA THR A 8 -2.44 -6.49 -5.76
C THR A 8 -1.37 -7.13 -6.63
N GLY A 9 -0.44 -6.31 -7.12
CA GLY A 9 0.74 -6.77 -7.88
C GLY A 9 0.82 -6.16 -9.28
N GLY A 10 1.55 -6.85 -10.17
CA GLY A 10 1.70 -6.49 -11.57
C GLY A 10 0.49 -6.89 -12.43
N ALA A 11 0.47 -6.46 -13.70
CA ALA A 11 -0.64 -6.74 -14.62
C ALA A 11 -0.91 -8.24 -14.74
N THR A 12 0.17 -9.02 -14.92
CA THR A 12 0.13 -10.47 -15.07
C THR A 12 -0.50 -11.14 -13.85
N LYS A 13 -0.08 -10.76 -12.64
CA LYS A 13 -0.63 -11.31 -11.40
C LYS A 13 -2.11 -10.96 -11.24
N ILE A 14 -2.49 -9.72 -11.50
CA ILE A 14 -3.89 -9.29 -11.44
C ILE A 14 -4.74 -10.09 -12.43
N GLN A 15 -4.25 -10.36 -13.65
CA GLN A 15 -4.96 -11.19 -14.63
C GLN A 15 -5.12 -12.64 -14.15
N GLN A 16 -4.08 -13.23 -13.56
CA GLN A 16 -4.14 -14.58 -13.01
C GLN A 16 -5.16 -14.68 -11.87
N ASP A 17 -5.09 -13.76 -10.90
CA ASP A 17 -6.01 -13.73 -9.77
C ASP A 17 -7.46 -13.44 -10.22
N ALA A 18 -7.64 -12.63 -11.26
CA ALA A 18 -8.95 -12.37 -11.87
C ALA A 18 -9.57 -13.63 -12.48
N LEU A 19 -8.77 -14.48 -13.13
CA LEU A 19 -9.25 -15.77 -13.65
C LEU A 19 -9.70 -16.69 -12.53
N VAL A 20 -8.96 -16.74 -11.42
CA VAL A 20 -9.35 -17.51 -10.22
C VAL A 20 -10.65 -16.95 -9.64
N CYS A 21 -10.76 -15.63 -9.46
CA CYS A 21 -11.98 -15.01 -8.94
C CYS A 21 -13.19 -15.31 -9.84
N ARG A 22 -13.00 -15.33 -11.17
CA ARG A 22 -14.05 -15.70 -12.13
C ARG A 22 -14.55 -17.13 -11.92
N GLU A 23 -13.64 -18.08 -11.72
CA GLU A 23 -13.99 -19.49 -11.53
C GLU A 23 -14.90 -19.70 -10.31
N PHE A 24 -14.64 -18.95 -9.24
CA PHE A 24 -15.44 -19.01 -8.00
C PHE A 24 -16.61 -18.01 -7.97
N ASN A 25 -16.90 -17.33 -9.09
CA ASN A 25 -17.93 -16.28 -9.19
C ASN A 25 -17.78 -15.19 -8.10
N LYS A 26 -16.54 -14.78 -7.83
CA LYS A 26 -16.17 -13.76 -6.85
C LYS A 26 -15.82 -12.45 -7.52
N SER A 27 -16.25 -11.35 -6.90
CA SER A 27 -15.86 -10.00 -7.33
C SER A 27 -14.43 -9.72 -6.88
N PHE A 28 -13.72 -8.86 -7.60
CA PHE A 28 -12.41 -8.38 -7.16
C PHE A 28 -12.22 -6.89 -7.42
N PHE A 29 -11.32 -6.31 -6.63
CA PHE A 29 -10.97 -4.90 -6.60
C PHE A 29 -9.45 -4.77 -6.67
N PRO A 30 -8.88 -4.26 -7.77
CA PRO A 30 -7.44 -4.04 -7.84
C PRO A 30 -7.04 -2.89 -6.92
N ALA A 31 -5.99 -3.08 -6.11
CA ALA A 31 -5.41 -2.04 -5.28
C ALA A 31 -4.09 -1.52 -5.88
N GLY A 32 -4.05 -0.22 -6.16
CA GLY A 32 -2.90 0.45 -6.77
C GLY A 32 -3.00 1.99 -6.73
N GLY A 33 -1.89 2.68 -7.06
CA GLY A 33 -1.88 4.11 -7.38
C GLY A 33 -2.17 4.36 -8.87
N ARG A 34 -2.29 5.61 -9.31
CA ARG A 34 -2.82 5.99 -10.65
C ARG A 34 -2.21 5.25 -11.86
N ASP A 35 -0.91 4.99 -11.90
CA ASP A 35 -0.28 4.23 -13.00
C ASP A 35 -0.71 2.76 -13.00
N LYS A 36 -1.01 2.22 -11.81
CA LYS A 36 -1.58 0.89 -11.64
C LYS A 36 -3.08 0.89 -11.93
N ASP A 37 -3.78 2.02 -11.83
CA ASP A 37 -5.23 2.12 -12.12
C ASP A 37 -5.55 1.93 -13.60
N ARG A 38 -4.79 2.54 -14.53
CA ARG A 38 -5.02 2.34 -15.98
C ARG A 38 -4.66 0.93 -16.45
N ARG A 39 -3.62 0.34 -15.85
CA ARG A 39 -3.30 -1.08 -16.01
C ARG A 39 -4.48 -1.96 -15.56
N SER A 40 -5.08 -1.62 -14.42
CA SER A 40 -6.26 -2.30 -13.88
C SER A 40 -7.51 -2.15 -14.77
N LEU A 41 -7.65 -1.01 -15.45
CA LEU A 41 -8.72 -0.75 -16.43
C LEU A 41 -8.59 -1.61 -17.69
N ARG A 42 -7.37 -1.83 -18.20
CA ARG A 42 -7.15 -2.71 -19.36
C ARG A 42 -7.26 -4.19 -19.00
N THR A 43 -6.87 -4.59 -17.79
CA THR A 43 -7.07 -5.97 -17.33
C THR A 43 -8.53 -6.28 -17.05
N ALA A 44 -9.31 -5.30 -16.56
CA ALA A 44 -10.75 -5.42 -16.36
C ALA A 44 -11.54 -5.62 -17.67
N THR A 45 -11.10 -5.06 -18.81
CA THR A 45 -11.79 -5.24 -20.10
C THR A 45 -11.53 -6.60 -20.77
N GLY A 46 -10.48 -7.32 -20.39
CA GLY A 46 -10.21 -8.68 -20.86
C GLY A 46 -10.95 -9.78 -20.08
N GLY A 47 -11.41 -9.48 -18.86
CA GLY A 47 -12.12 -10.42 -17.99
C GLY A 47 -13.63 -10.19 -18.01
N ARG A 48 -14.42 -11.19 -18.41
CA ARG A 48 -15.90 -11.17 -18.27
C ARG A 48 -16.41 -11.19 -16.81
N SER A 49 -15.52 -11.24 -15.82
CA SER A 49 -15.86 -11.12 -14.41
C SER A 49 -16.29 -9.68 -14.10
N ARG A 50 -17.37 -9.50 -13.32
CA ARG A 50 -17.84 -8.18 -12.87
C ARG A 50 -16.80 -7.51 -11.96
N THR A 51 -15.82 -6.83 -12.56
CA THR A 51 -14.95 -5.88 -11.87
C THR A 51 -15.70 -4.58 -11.66
N ARG A 52 -15.88 -4.20 -10.40
CA ARG A 52 -16.15 -2.80 -10.05
C ARG A 52 -14.82 -2.22 -9.58
N PRO A 53 -14.08 -1.47 -10.40
CA PRO A 53 -12.92 -0.76 -9.86
C PRO A 53 -13.44 0.18 -8.77
N LEU A 54 -13.04 -0.07 -7.53
CA LEU A 54 -13.19 0.92 -6.46
C LEU A 54 -12.22 2.03 -6.79
N ALA A 55 -12.71 3.10 -7.40
CA ALA A 55 -12.01 4.38 -7.39
C ALA A 55 -12.00 4.82 -5.92
N LEU A 56 -10.88 4.59 -5.22
CA LEU A 56 -10.65 5.19 -3.91
C LEU A 56 -10.50 6.71 -4.14
N GLY A 57 -11.63 7.42 -4.21
CA GLY A 57 -11.71 8.84 -4.59
C GLY A 57 -10.85 9.77 -3.74
N GLN A 58 -10.41 9.32 -2.57
CA GLN A 58 -9.55 10.10 -1.67
C GLN A 58 -8.08 10.14 -2.07
N LEU A 59 -7.56 9.19 -2.86
CA LEU A 59 -6.20 9.31 -3.45
C LEU A 59 -6.21 10.10 -4.77
N LEU A 60 -7.37 10.21 -5.43
CA LEU A 60 -7.53 11.01 -6.64
C LEU A 60 -7.67 12.51 -6.36
N SER A 61 -8.17 12.91 -5.19
CA SER A 61 -8.26 14.32 -4.80
C SER A 61 -6.93 14.89 -4.31
N SER A 62 -6.13 14.13 -3.54
CA SER A 62 -4.85 14.61 -2.99
C SER A 62 -3.73 14.65 -4.03
N CYS A 63 -3.64 13.66 -4.93
CA CYS A 63 -2.65 13.72 -6.03
C CYS A 63 -3.08 14.66 -7.17
N SER A 64 -4.19 15.37 -7.02
CA SER A 64 -4.71 16.28 -8.05
C SER A 64 -3.86 17.56 -8.20
N ASN A 65 -2.95 17.80 -7.26
CA ASN A 65 -2.03 18.95 -7.25
C ASN A 65 -0.57 18.63 -7.62
N GLY A 66 -0.22 17.38 -7.97
CA GLY A 66 1.17 17.06 -8.32
C GLY A 66 1.34 15.70 -8.98
N THR A 67 0.98 15.57 -10.25
CA THR A 67 1.18 14.29 -10.97
C THR A 67 2.01 14.49 -12.23
N ALA A 68 2.98 13.59 -12.42
CA ALA A 68 3.82 13.44 -13.60
C ALA A 68 3.09 12.89 -14.84
N CYS A 69 1.85 13.32 -15.05
CA CYS A 69 1.09 12.95 -16.22
C CYS A 69 0.30 14.18 -16.68
N PRO A 70 0.57 14.72 -17.87
CA PRO A 70 0.06 16.03 -18.27
C PRO A 70 -1.45 16.00 -18.52
N ARG A 71 -2.03 14.81 -18.75
CA ARG A 71 -3.46 14.66 -19.06
C ARG A 71 -4.27 14.16 -17.87
N ARG A 72 -4.98 15.08 -17.21
CA ARG A 72 -6.02 14.75 -16.23
C ARG A 72 -7.06 13.81 -16.84
N LEU A 73 -7.27 12.67 -16.19
CA LEU A 73 -8.41 11.80 -16.48
C LEU A 73 -9.68 12.50 -15.96
N ARG A 74 -10.53 12.94 -16.88
CA ARG A 74 -11.89 13.37 -16.55
C ARG A 74 -12.81 12.17 -16.65
N PHE A 75 -13.64 11.98 -15.63
CA PHE A 75 -14.65 10.93 -15.59
C PHE A 75 -16.03 11.57 -15.74
N PRO A 76 -16.54 11.71 -16.98
CA PRO A 76 -17.88 12.27 -17.23
C PRO A 76 -19.01 11.37 -16.70
N THR A 77 -18.71 10.11 -16.38
CA THR A 77 -19.62 9.17 -15.71
C THR A 77 -18.86 8.47 -14.57
N ALA A 78 -19.56 7.73 -13.70
CA ALA A 78 -18.94 6.92 -12.63
C ALA A 78 -18.02 5.78 -13.14
N CYS A 79 -17.77 5.71 -14.45
CA CYS A 79 -16.91 4.75 -15.11
C CYS A 79 -15.72 5.45 -15.79
N ALA A 80 -14.55 4.84 -15.66
CA ALA A 80 -13.35 5.27 -16.36
C ALA A 80 -13.30 4.67 -17.78
N PRO A 81 -13.02 5.46 -18.83
CA PRO A 81 -12.88 4.93 -20.18
C PRO A 81 -11.60 4.10 -20.31
N CYS A 82 -11.66 3.01 -21.08
CA CYS A 82 -10.48 2.22 -21.39
C CYS A 82 -9.54 3.01 -22.33
N PRO A 83 -8.22 3.10 -22.03
CA PRO A 83 -7.27 3.74 -22.93
C PRO A 83 -7.18 2.99 -24.27
N THR A 84 -7.22 3.74 -25.37
CA THR A 84 -7.14 3.21 -26.76
C THR A 84 -5.74 3.33 -27.38
N GLY A 85 -4.85 4.12 -26.79
CA GLY A 85 -3.47 4.28 -27.27
C GLY A 85 -2.58 3.04 -27.06
N PRO A 86 -1.38 3.03 -27.67
CA PRO A 86 -0.40 1.97 -27.47
C PRO A 86 0.05 1.87 -26.00
N GLY A 87 0.50 0.69 -25.59
CA GLY A 87 0.98 0.45 -24.22
C GLY A 87 -0.09 0.71 -23.14
N LEU A 88 0.23 1.53 -22.15
CA LEU A 88 -0.67 1.95 -21.06
C LEU A 88 -1.55 3.16 -21.43
N GLY A 89 -1.34 3.75 -22.62
CA GLY A 89 -2.04 4.94 -23.09
C GLY A 89 -1.77 6.19 -22.26
N ILE A 90 -0.62 6.25 -21.56
CA ILE A 90 -0.12 7.42 -20.82
C ILE A 90 1.19 7.88 -21.44
N GLU A 91 1.34 9.19 -21.51
CA GLU A 91 2.64 9.85 -21.63
C GLU A 91 3.02 10.33 -20.24
N LEU A 92 4.27 10.12 -19.86
CA LEU A 92 4.80 10.61 -18.60
C LEU A 92 5.30 12.04 -18.81
N ASP A 93 5.11 12.89 -17.81
CA ASP A 93 5.63 14.25 -17.78
C ASP A 93 7.08 14.21 -17.30
N GLU A 94 8.01 14.51 -18.21
CA GLU A 94 9.45 14.46 -17.94
C GLU A 94 9.87 15.47 -16.87
N GLU A 95 9.29 16.69 -16.87
CA GLU A 95 9.60 17.73 -15.88
C GLU A 95 9.20 17.28 -14.47
N ALA A 96 8.05 16.60 -14.37
CA ALA A 96 7.59 16.07 -13.10
C ALA A 96 8.35 14.79 -12.68
N ILE A 97 8.82 13.96 -13.62
CA ILE A 97 9.73 12.86 -13.30
C ILE A 97 11.02 13.41 -12.70
N GLU A 98 11.55 14.49 -13.26
CA GLU A 98 12.75 15.14 -12.75
C GLU A 98 12.50 15.77 -11.36
N LEU A 99 11.39 16.50 -11.21
CA LEU A 99 11.00 17.13 -9.95
C LEU A 99 10.78 16.13 -8.80
N PHE A 100 10.14 14.99 -9.10
CA PHE A 100 9.86 13.94 -8.12
C PHE A 100 10.88 12.80 -8.16
N GLY A 101 11.95 12.96 -8.94
CA GLY A 101 13.06 12.02 -9.00
C GLY A 101 13.69 11.90 -7.61
N CYS A 102 13.93 10.67 -7.18
CA CYS A 102 14.66 10.43 -5.95
C CYS A 102 15.79 9.45 -6.22
N GLU A 103 16.95 9.74 -5.65
CA GLU A 103 18.06 8.78 -5.66
C GLU A 103 17.58 7.50 -4.98
N PRO A 104 17.73 6.33 -5.62
CA PRO A 104 17.43 5.06 -5.00
C PRO A 104 18.22 4.94 -3.70
N LYS A 105 17.54 5.07 -2.56
CA LYS A 105 18.20 4.87 -1.27
C LYS A 105 18.68 3.42 -1.19
N GLU A 106 19.95 3.24 -0.86
CA GLU A 106 20.49 1.91 -0.61
C GLU A 106 19.64 1.23 0.46
N LYS A 107 19.10 0.06 0.09
CA LYS A 107 18.53 -0.86 1.04
C LYS A 107 19.74 -1.44 1.78
N PRO A 108 19.84 -1.21 3.08
CA PRO A 108 19.25 -2.23 3.92
C PRO A 108 18.02 -1.71 4.65
N TYR A 109 16.97 -2.55 4.62
CA TYR A 109 16.13 -2.65 5.79
C TYR A 109 16.97 -3.36 6.85
N PRO A 110 17.18 -2.78 8.04
CA PRO A 110 16.54 -1.61 8.64
C PRO A 110 17.28 -0.26 8.40
N HIS A 111 16.52 0.85 8.36
CA HIS A 111 17.08 2.20 8.48
C HIS A 111 17.78 2.34 9.85
N PRO A 112 18.97 2.97 9.93
CA PRO A 112 19.85 2.86 11.09
C PRO A 112 19.32 3.47 12.39
N ASP A 113 18.22 4.25 12.36
CA ASP A 113 17.59 4.87 13.54
C ASP A 113 16.06 4.74 13.56
N LEU A 114 15.52 3.67 12.96
CA LEU A 114 14.07 3.50 12.85
C LEU A 114 13.52 2.60 13.97
N VAL A 115 12.56 3.14 14.71
CA VAL A 115 11.68 2.38 15.62
C VAL A 115 10.23 2.77 15.31
N ILE A 116 9.42 1.78 14.96
CA ILE A 116 8.01 1.98 14.64
C ILE A 116 7.17 1.43 15.78
N ALA A 117 6.21 2.21 16.26
CA ALA A 117 5.23 1.82 17.26
C ALA A 117 3.87 1.59 16.62
N LEU A 118 3.32 0.40 16.79
CA LEU A 118 1.96 0.03 16.44
C LEU A 118 1.11 0.05 17.72
N ARG A 119 0.32 1.11 17.89
CA ARG A 119 -0.55 1.29 19.06
C ARG A 119 -1.89 0.63 18.81
N TRP A 120 -2.25 -0.32 19.67
CA TRP A 120 -3.50 -1.06 19.60
C TRP A 120 -4.59 -0.37 20.43
N PRO A 121 -5.86 -0.46 20.03
CA PRO A 121 -6.97 0.13 20.79
C PRO A 121 -7.17 -0.51 22.17
N SER A 122 -6.59 -1.69 22.43
CA SER A 122 -6.53 -2.33 23.75
C SER A 122 -5.56 -1.63 24.72
N GLY A 123 -4.78 -0.66 24.27
CA GLY A 123 -3.73 0.01 25.05
C GLY A 123 -2.34 -0.64 24.93
N THR A 124 -2.25 -1.84 24.37
CA THR A 124 -0.97 -2.50 24.09
C THR A 124 -0.24 -1.81 22.93
N THR A 125 1.09 -1.84 22.93
CA THR A 125 1.91 -1.34 21.82
C THR A 125 2.85 -2.42 21.31
N THR A 126 3.08 -2.48 20.01
CA THR A 126 4.09 -3.37 19.40
C THR A 126 5.12 -2.56 18.66
N TYR A 127 6.40 -2.81 18.95
CA TYR A 127 7.52 -2.10 18.38
C TYR A 127 8.25 -2.94 17.34
N TYR A 128 8.67 -2.30 16.25
CA TYR A 128 9.41 -2.91 15.15
C TYR A 128 10.60 -2.04 14.76
N ALA A 129 11.70 -2.65 14.33
CA ALA A 129 12.84 -1.94 13.77
C ALA A 129 12.58 -1.46 12.32
N HIS A 130 11.65 -2.10 11.61
CA HIS A 130 11.27 -1.73 10.25
C HIS A 130 9.95 -2.37 9.80
N CYS A 131 9.33 -1.80 8.77
CA CYS A 131 8.05 -2.31 8.24
C CYS A 131 8.11 -3.76 7.75
N GLN A 132 9.27 -4.25 7.31
CA GLN A 132 9.38 -5.65 6.85
C GLN A 132 9.11 -6.67 7.98
N GLN A 133 9.55 -6.44 9.23
CA GLN A 133 9.21 -7.32 10.37
C GLN A 133 7.68 -7.36 10.60
N PHE A 134 7.04 -6.19 10.57
CA PHE A 134 5.59 -6.07 10.65
C PHE A 134 4.88 -6.86 9.54
N TRP A 135 5.36 -6.77 8.30
CA TRP A 135 4.80 -7.53 7.18
C TRP A 135 4.97 -9.03 7.34
N GLU A 136 6.10 -9.47 7.87
CA GLU A 136 6.34 -10.89 8.13
C GLU A 136 5.40 -11.43 9.22
N ASP A 137 5.20 -10.68 10.31
CA ASP A 137 4.26 -11.09 11.36
C ASP A 137 2.81 -11.10 10.87
N TRP A 138 2.45 -10.16 9.98
CA TRP A 138 1.17 -10.18 9.28
C TRP A 138 1.02 -11.46 8.42
N GLN A 139 2.02 -11.78 7.59
CA GLN A 139 1.99 -12.96 6.72
C GLN A 139 1.96 -14.28 7.51
N ARG A 140 2.59 -14.31 8.69
CA ARG A 140 2.56 -15.45 9.62
C ARG A 140 1.25 -15.55 10.42
N GLY A 141 0.31 -14.61 10.23
CA GLY A 141 -0.98 -14.60 10.94
C GLY A 141 -0.86 -14.27 12.43
N ARG A 142 0.24 -13.64 12.86
CA ARG A 142 0.46 -13.23 14.25
C ARG A 142 -0.25 -11.94 14.63
N LEU A 143 -0.66 -11.16 13.62
CA LEU A 143 -1.35 -9.89 13.81
C LEU A 143 -2.85 -10.03 13.54
N PRO A 144 -3.72 -9.45 14.39
CA PRO A 144 -5.14 -9.40 14.13
C PRO A 144 -5.46 -8.45 12.98
N PHE A 145 -6.65 -8.59 12.39
CA PHE A 145 -7.14 -7.66 11.39
C PHE A 145 -7.26 -6.24 11.98
N PHE A 146 -6.80 -5.22 11.25
CA PHE A 146 -6.71 -3.82 11.72
C PHE A 146 -8.01 -3.32 12.36
N PRO A 147 -8.09 -3.29 13.71
CA PRO A 147 -9.28 -2.79 14.38
C PRO A 147 -9.34 -1.27 14.22
N ARG A 148 -10.54 -0.71 14.31
CA ARG A 148 -10.71 0.75 14.34
C ARG A 148 -9.92 1.34 15.52
N GLY A 149 -9.17 2.41 15.27
CA GLY A 149 -8.39 3.11 16.29
C GLY A 149 -6.95 2.62 16.44
N ILE A 150 -6.48 1.69 15.60
CA ILE A 150 -5.05 1.37 15.52
C ILE A 150 -4.26 2.57 14.96
N ASN A 151 -3.09 2.85 15.54
CA ASN A 151 -2.19 3.90 15.06
C ASN A 151 -0.78 3.36 14.81
N LEU A 152 -0.11 3.88 13.79
CA LEU A 152 1.28 3.60 13.47
C LEU A 152 2.09 4.89 13.60
N GLU A 153 3.09 4.88 14.49
CA GLU A 153 3.90 6.05 14.82
C GLU A 153 5.40 5.74 14.63
N HIS A 154 6.17 6.75 14.23
CA HIS A 154 7.62 6.70 14.28
C HIS A 154 8.09 7.25 15.62
N ILE A 155 8.88 6.46 16.35
CA ILE A 155 9.51 6.90 17.59
C ILE A 155 10.87 7.50 17.25
N SER A 156 10.98 8.83 17.34
CA SER A 156 12.23 9.54 17.14
C SER A 156 13.31 9.07 18.11
N ASN A 157 14.54 8.92 17.63
CA ASN A 157 15.70 8.72 18.48
C ASN A 157 15.96 10.00 19.30
N ASP A 158 15.70 9.95 20.61
CA ASP A 158 15.94 11.03 21.55
C ASP A 158 17.33 10.95 22.22
N GLY A 159 18.13 9.95 21.85
CA GLY A 159 19.45 9.69 22.42
C GLY A 159 19.41 9.07 23.82
N SER A 160 18.22 8.71 24.33
CA SER A 160 18.08 8.10 25.66
C SER A 160 18.60 6.65 25.69
N ALA A 161 19.00 6.21 26.88
CA ALA A 161 19.37 4.81 27.12
C ALA A 161 18.17 3.87 26.90
N ASP A 162 16.97 4.33 27.25
CA ASP A 162 15.73 3.56 27.09
C ASP A 162 15.39 3.34 25.61
N TRP A 163 15.58 4.37 24.77
CA TRP A 163 15.43 4.22 23.32
C TRP A 163 16.47 3.26 22.75
N ALA A 164 17.73 3.35 23.19
CA ALA A 164 18.80 2.46 22.74
C ALA A 164 18.54 0.99 23.14
N ASP A 165 18.03 0.73 24.35
CA ASP A 165 17.62 -0.60 24.81
C ASP A 165 16.47 -1.15 23.95
N LEU A 166 15.39 -0.36 23.81
CA LEU A 166 14.26 -0.72 22.98
C LEU A 166 14.72 -1.05 21.56
N ARG A 167 15.61 -0.23 21.01
CA ARG A 167 16.14 -0.41 19.67
C ARG A 167 16.88 -1.73 19.52
N SER A 168 17.76 -2.06 20.47
CA SER A 168 18.49 -3.33 20.48
C SER A 168 17.53 -4.51 20.45
N ARG A 169 16.47 -4.46 21.28
CA ARG A 169 15.45 -5.51 21.37
C ARG A 169 14.61 -5.64 20.10
N VAL A 170 14.21 -4.53 19.47
CA VAL A 170 13.41 -4.60 18.23
C VAL A 170 14.21 -5.07 17.01
N LEU A 171 15.54 -4.96 17.04
CA LEU A 171 16.40 -5.53 16.00
C LEU A 171 16.43 -7.06 16.05
N GLU A 172 16.28 -7.66 17.23
CA GLU A 172 16.19 -9.11 17.40
C GLU A 172 14.80 -9.65 17.02
N GLY A 173 13.73 -8.89 17.30
CA GLY A 173 12.36 -9.26 16.96
C GLY A 173 11.33 -8.27 17.48
N ALA A 174 10.05 -8.46 17.13
CA ALA A 174 8.98 -7.57 17.58
C ALA A 174 8.89 -7.53 19.12
N VAL A 175 8.80 -6.34 19.69
CA VAL A 175 8.65 -6.15 21.15
C VAL A 175 7.20 -5.77 21.44
N HIS A 176 6.52 -6.56 22.26
CA HIS A 176 5.16 -6.27 22.71
C HIS A 176 5.19 -5.68 24.11
N SER A 177 4.50 -4.57 24.32
CA SER A 177 4.37 -3.91 25.62
C SER A 177 2.90 -3.71 25.98
N SER A 178 2.54 -4.04 27.21
CA SER A 178 1.21 -3.76 27.79
C SER A 178 1.10 -2.34 28.32
N GLU A 179 2.23 -1.68 28.58
CA GLU A 179 2.34 -0.30 29.00
C GLU A 179 3.00 0.48 27.87
N ALA A 180 2.49 1.67 27.53
CA ALA A 180 3.24 2.57 26.67
C ALA A 180 4.43 3.09 27.50
N PRO A 181 5.69 2.76 27.17
CA PRO A 181 6.83 3.32 27.88
C PRO A 181 7.05 4.79 27.47
N PHE A 182 6.27 5.28 26.48
CA PHE A 182 6.27 6.62 25.88
C PHE A 182 4.98 6.85 25.05
#